data_AF-A0A212F0S8-F1
#
_entry.id   AF-A0A212F0S8-F1
#
_cell.length_a   1.000
_cell.length_b   1.000
_cell.length_c   1.000
_cell.angle_alpha   90.00
_cell.angle_beta   90.00
_cell.angle_gamma   90.00
#
_symmetry.space_group_name_H-M   'P 1'
#
loop_
_entity.id
_entity.type
_entity.pdbx_description
1 polymer ?
#
loop_
_entity_poly.entity_id
_entity_poly.type
_entity_poly.pdbx_seq_one_letter_code
_entity_poly.pdbx_strand_id
1 'polypeptide(L)'
;MVGKLAYTLLAIGILQYCLIPVDTNPAIATSYEPLEICMENCALCRKMLGTWFNGQLCGESCYKYRGKLIPECEDFASISPFLNKL
;
A
#
# COMPACT_ATOMS: atom_id res chain seq x y z
N MET A 1 38.96 -16.62 -31.27
CA MET A 1 39.09 -16.31 -29.82
C MET A 1 38.12 -15.22 -29.36
N VAL A 2 37.81 -14.20 -30.17
CA VAL A 2 36.92 -13.07 -29.82
C VAL A 2 35.49 -13.48 -29.42
N GLY A 3 34.86 -14.43 -30.14
CA GLY A 3 33.47 -14.83 -29.85
C GLY A 3 33.28 -15.56 -28.51
N LYS A 4 34.29 -16.33 -28.06
CA LYS A 4 34.25 -16.98 -26.74
C LYS A 4 34.35 -15.95 -25.61
N LEU A 5 35.19 -14.94 -25.79
CA LEU A 5 35.37 -13.85 -24.83
C LEU A 5 34.08 -13.01 -24.70
N ALA A 6 33.43 -12.68 -25.82
CA ALA A 6 32.17 -11.95 -25.84
C ALA A 6 31.04 -12.73 -25.14
N TYR A 7 30.95 -14.04 -25.39
CA TYR A 7 29.97 -14.91 -24.75
C TYR A 7 30.17 -15.00 -23.24
N THR A 8 31.43 -15.14 -22.80
CA THR A 8 31.74 -15.18 -21.37
C THR A 8 31.39 -13.87 -20.65
N LEU A 9 31.62 -12.72 -21.28
CA LEU A 9 31.29 -11.42 -20.69
C LEU A 9 29.77 -11.20 -20.58
N LEU A 10 29.00 -11.61 -21.61
CA LEU A 10 27.54 -11.56 -21.56
C LEU A 10 26.97 -12.48 -20.48
N ALA A 11 27.49 -13.71 -20.36
CA ALA A 11 27.03 -14.65 -19.34
C ALA A 11 27.28 -14.14 -17.91
N ILE A 12 28.43 -13.50 -17.66
CA ILE A 12 28.77 -12.90 -16.37
C ILE A 12 27.83 -11.72 -16.06
N GLY A 13 27.55 -10.85 -17.05
CA GLY A 13 26.64 -9.72 -16.87
C GLY A 13 25.21 -10.15 -16.54
N ILE A 14 24.70 -11.20 -17.19
CA ILE A 14 23.38 -11.77 -16.89
C ILE A 14 23.37 -12.35 -15.47
N LEU A 15 24.41 -13.08 -15.08
CA LEU A 15 24.53 -13.64 -13.74
C LEU A 15 24.56 -12.54 -12.66
N GLN A 16 25.26 -11.44 -12.89
CA GLN A 16 25.28 -10.29 -11.97
C GLN A 16 23.91 -9.62 -11.84
N TYR A 17 23.15 -9.53 -12.94
CA TYR A 17 21.79 -8.96 -12.93
C TYR A 17 20.81 -9.84 -12.13
N CYS A 18 20.93 -11.16 -12.20
CA CYS A 18 20.10 -12.08 -11.42
C CYS A 18 20.40 -12.08 -9.91
N LEU A 19 21.57 -11.58 -9.50
CA LEU A 19 21.99 -11.51 -8.09
C LEU A 19 21.70 -10.15 -7.43
N ILE A 20 20.97 -9.26 -8.10
CA ILE A 20 20.61 -7.96 -7.53
C ILE A 20 19.68 -8.21 -6.34
N PRO A 21 20.05 -7.78 -5.12
CA PRO A 21 19.15 -7.83 -3.99
C PRO A 21 17.97 -6.89 -4.28
N VAL A 22 16.76 -7.45 -4.31
CA VAL A 22 15.54 -6.65 -4.33
C VAL A 22 15.35 -6.11 -2.92
N ASP A 23 15.22 -4.79 -2.80
CA ASP A 23 14.78 -4.16 -1.56
C ASP A 23 13.30 -4.52 -1.36
N THR A 24 13.08 -5.63 -0.68
CA THR A 24 11.76 -6.01 -0.20
C THR A 24 11.57 -5.34 1.15
N ASN A 25 10.67 -4.36 1.26
CA ASN A 25 10.15 -3.92 2.54
C ASN A 25 9.09 -4.94 3.01
N PRO A 26 9.41 -5.87 3.92
CA PRO A 26 8.40 -6.79 4.42
C PRO A 26 7.35 -5.99 5.20
N ALA A 27 6.15 -5.88 4.63
CA ALA A 27 4.98 -5.26 5.26
C ALA A 27 4.65 -5.85 6.66
N ILE A 28 5.25 -6.99 7.03
CA ILE A 28 4.98 -7.74 8.26
C ILE A 28 6.09 -7.59 9.31
N ALA A 29 7.29 -7.09 8.94
CA ALA A 29 8.41 -6.98 9.89
C ALA A 29 8.50 -5.62 10.59
N THR A 30 7.78 -4.62 10.09
CA THR A 30 7.52 -3.37 10.81
C THR A 30 6.19 -3.53 11.53
N SER A 31 6.11 -3.12 12.80
CA SER A 31 4.82 -2.97 13.45
C SER A 31 4.03 -1.94 12.64
N TYR A 32 3.03 -2.38 11.87
CA TYR A 32 2.17 -1.47 11.14
C TYR A 32 1.57 -0.46 12.12
N GLU A 33 1.71 0.82 11.81
CA GLU A 33 1.12 1.88 12.60
C GLU A 33 -0.39 1.91 12.26
N PRO A 34 -1.31 1.58 13.18
CA PRO A 34 -2.72 1.41 12.84
C PRO A 34 -3.35 2.69 12.29
N LEU A 35 -2.86 3.85 12.73
CA LEU A 35 -3.33 5.14 12.23
C LEU A 35 -2.90 5.34 10.77
N GLU A 36 -1.69 4.96 10.36
CA GLU A 36 -1.25 4.95 8.95
C GLU A 36 -2.20 4.10 8.07
N ILE A 37 -2.46 2.84 8.44
CA ILE A 37 -3.38 1.96 7.69
C ILE A 37 -4.78 2.60 7.60
N CYS A 38 -5.27 3.14 8.72
CA CYS A 38 -6.58 3.77 8.77
C CYS A 38 -6.67 4.96 7.77
N MET A 39 -5.63 5.80 7.72
CA MET A 39 -5.55 6.93 6.81
C MET A 39 -5.47 6.49 5.34
N GLU A 40 -4.66 5.48 5.03
CA GLU A 40 -4.56 4.90 3.69
C GLU A 40 -5.89 4.33 3.21
N ASN A 41 -6.62 3.63 4.08
CA ASN A 41 -7.95 3.13 3.76
C ASN A 41 -8.97 4.26 3.58
N CYS A 42 -8.93 5.34 4.36
CA CYS A 42 -9.78 6.51 4.10
C CYS A 42 -9.54 7.10 2.70
N ALA A 43 -8.28 7.19 2.26
CA ALA A 43 -7.92 7.66 0.93
C ALA A 43 -8.41 6.70 -0.17
N LEU A 44 -8.25 5.39 0.04
CA LEU A 44 -8.74 4.36 -0.88
C LEU A 44 -10.27 4.39 -1.01
N CYS A 45 -11.00 4.47 0.10
CA CYS A 45 -12.47 4.51 0.07
C CYS A 45 -12.97 5.78 -0.60
N ARG A 46 -12.31 6.93 -0.38
CA ARG A 46 -12.62 8.17 -1.11
C ARG A 46 -12.37 8.03 -2.62
N LYS A 47 -11.32 7.32 -3.04
CA LYS A 47 -11.04 7.04 -4.46
C LYS A 47 -12.11 6.13 -5.07
N MET A 48 -12.55 5.11 -4.35
CA MET A 48 -13.54 4.13 -4.81
C MET A 48 -14.97 4.70 -4.85
N LEU A 49 -15.39 5.39 -3.80
CA LEU A 49 -16.77 5.86 -3.59
C LEU A 49 -16.98 7.32 -4.02
N GLY A 50 -15.90 8.06 -4.27
CA GLY A 50 -15.95 9.45 -4.72
C GLY A 50 -16.68 10.35 -3.72
N THR A 51 -17.65 11.13 -4.22
CA THR A 51 -18.38 12.13 -3.41
C THR A 51 -19.34 11.52 -2.39
N TRP A 52 -19.64 10.22 -2.49
CA TRP A 52 -20.48 9.50 -1.54
C TRP A 52 -19.80 9.31 -0.18
N PHE A 53 -18.47 9.32 -0.15
CA PHE A 53 -17.68 9.07 1.05
C PHE A 53 -16.98 10.34 1.55
N ASN A 54 -17.08 10.63 2.83
CA ASN A 54 -16.44 11.76 3.50
C ASN A 54 -15.03 11.40 3.98
N GLY A 55 -14.04 11.54 3.09
CA GLY A 55 -12.65 11.26 3.43
C GLY A 55 -12.10 12.10 4.59
N GLN A 56 -12.56 13.35 4.73
CA GLN A 56 -12.14 14.22 5.83
C GLN A 56 -12.64 13.69 7.18
N LEU A 57 -13.94 13.41 7.29
CA LEU A 57 -14.53 12.85 8.52
C LEU A 57 -13.91 11.51 8.91
N CYS A 58 -13.61 10.67 7.90
CA CYS A 58 -12.89 9.41 8.08
C CYS A 58 -11.50 9.64 8.68
N GLY A 59 -10.69 10.53 8.08
CA GLY A 59 -9.34 10.82 8.56
C GLY A 59 -9.31 11.44 9.97
N GLU A 60 -10.24 12.35 10.26
CA GLU A 60 -10.40 12.93 11.61
C GLU A 60 -10.73 11.83 12.64
N SER A 61 -11.56 10.85 12.27
CA SER A 61 -11.89 9.71 13.11
C SER A 61 -10.68 8.79 13.33
N CYS A 62 -9.92 8.48 12.26
CA CYS A 62 -8.67 7.73 12.36
C CYS A 62 -7.70 8.38 13.34
N TYR A 63 -7.51 9.70 13.26
CA TYR A 63 -6.64 10.46 14.16
C TYR A 63 -7.14 10.41 15.61
N LYS A 64 -8.44 10.69 15.82
CA LYS A 64 -9.08 10.71 17.14
C LYS A 64 -8.94 9.37 17.87
N TYR A 65 -9.10 8.26 17.15
CA TYR A 65 -9.07 6.91 17.73
C TYR A 65 -7.75 6.19 17.52
N ARG A 66 -6.72 6.85 16.96
CA ARG A 66 -5.40 6.27 16.64
C ARG A 66 -5.50 4.96 15.85
N GLY A 67 -6.35 4.95 14.82
CA GLY A 67 -6.51 3.80 13.94
C GLY A 67 -7.13 2.55 14.58
N LYS A 68 -7.77 2.65 15.75
CA LYS A 68 -8.45 1.49 16.39
C LYS A 68 -9.64 0.95 15.60
N LEU A 69 -10.24 1.79 14.76
CA LEU A 69 -11.35 1.42 13.87
C LEU A 69 -10.89 1.74 12.45
N ILE A 70 -10.45 0.71 11.74
CA ILE A 70 -9.95 0.84 10.37
C ILE A 70 -11.13 0.65 9.41
N PRO A 71 -11.39 1.61 8.51
CA PRO A 71 -12.45 1.48 7.53
C PRO A 71 -12.09 0.43 6.47
N GLU A 72 -13.06 -0.38 6.06
CA GLU A 72 -12.94 -1.33 4.94
C GLU A 72 -13.92 -0.92 3.85
N CYS A 73 -13.43 -0.55 2.66
CA CYS A 73 -14.25 0.12 1.64
C CYS A 73 -15.41 -0.73 1.08
N GLU A 74 -15.31 -2.05 1.20
CA GLU A 74 -16.30 -3.01 0.75
C GLU A 74 -17.24 -3.46 1.89
N ASP A 75 -16.95 -3.12 3.14
CA ASP A 75 -17.82 -3.37 4.29
C ASP A 75 -18.66 -2.12 4.62
N PHE A 76 -19.94 -2.19 4.25
CA PHE A 76 -20.90 -1.13 4.53
C PHE A 76 -20.96 -0.74 6.01
N ALA A 77 -20.87 -1.71 6.93
CA ALA A 77 -20.95 -1.41 8.36
C ALA A 77 -19.79 -0.51 8.80
N SER A 78 -18.57 -0.82 8.32
CA SER A 78 -17.34 -0.09 8.58
C SER A 78 -17.33 1.34 8.01
N ILE A 79 -17.94 1.57 6.83
CA ILE A 79 -17.97 2.90 6.19
C ILE A 79 -19.23 3.72 6.41
N SER A 80 -20.31 3.11 6.92
CA SER A 80 -21.60 3.78 7.12
C SER A 80 -21.52 5.14 7.83
N PRO A 81 -20.65 5.37 8.84
CA PRO A 81 -20.54 6.67 9.52
C PRO A 81 -19.96 7.79 8.63
N PHE A 82 -19.34 7.43 7.51
CA PHE A 82 -18.63 8.36 6.64
C PHE A 82 -19.35 8.59 5.31
N LEU A 83 -20.53 8.02 5.10
CA LEU A 83 -21.31 8.25 3.89
C LEU A 83 -22.14 9.54 4.00
N ASN A 84 -22.02 10.43 3.01
CA ASN A 84 -22.67 11.75 3.01
C ASN A 84 -24.06 11.77 2.36
N LYS A 85 -24.48 10.66 1.73
CA LYS A 85 -25.73 10.55 0.98
C LYS A 85 -26.37 9.21 1.30
N LEU A 86 -27.24 9.21 2.31
CA LEU A 86 -28.21 8.16 2.56
C LEU A 86 -29.60 8.76 2.40
#